data_AF-A0A7C6I0M1-F1
#
_entry.id   AF-A0A7C6I0M1-F1
#
_cell.length_a   1.000
_cell.length_b   1.000
_cell.length_c   1.000
_cell.angle_alpha   90.00
_cell.angle_beta   90.00
_cell.angle_gamma   90.00
#
_symmetry.space_group_name_H-M   'P 1'
#
loop_
_entity.id
_entity.type
_entity.pdbx_description
1 polymer ?
#
loop_
_entity_poly.entity_id
_entity_poly.type
_entity_poly.pdbx_seq_one_letter_code
_entity_poly.pdbx_strand_id
1 'polypeptide(L)'
;MNKVNIIFYLVLLLFIQFIASCGEENVRSSEKPSPLTEYEVTPINGGAVITYKVPNDPNVLCVTAEYFRNGQKFIERSSYHKNSLRIEGFKVIEPVEVTLYTENSYEDRSEPVTIKFTPLKGLVDLAKESMQIYTTFGGIKVSWDNNSNTELRVHLLAYIDGKLSKEEIYFSAYSQDSHVYRGYESVATKFAIVIGDKWQNVSDTIFYETTPIFEMEIPKPWGDMRAYVYGDNTTEYGPTHTFSKFFDGLIGWGSVGYLNKARSEGNSFTFDLKEEFILNRFKFWPSLRFGELMDVYGNVNLIEFSMWGSPVLDTTKPNSYWENNEDPTGTFKEDWVYLGYFVRERLDLQGATDAEIAQRGAVDGDEFILPENLGPVRYIRFFAEANAGGKPVPNNYWQLGELSFFGTNQID
;
A
#
# COMPACT_ATOMS: atom_id res chain seq x y z
N MET A 1 6.15 52.43 53.28
CA MET A 1 5.90 51.45 52.19
C MET A 1 4.98 50.37 52.72
N ASN A 2 3.81 50.16 52.11
CA ASN A 2 2.85 49.14 52.55
C ASN A 2 3.46 47.73 52.40
N LYS A 3 3.14 46.80 53.31
CA LYS A 3 3.64 45.40 53.30
C LYS A 3 3.45 44.71 51.94
N VAL A 4 2.40 45.10 51.21
CA VAL A 4 2.09 44.61 49.84
C VAL A 4 3.16 45.02 48.82
N ASN A 5 3.71 46.24 48.92
CA ASN A 5 4.75 46.72 48.01
C ASN A 5 6.08 45.98 48.26
N ILE A 6 6.39 45.64 49.51
CA ILE A 6 7.61 44.90 49.86
C ILE A 6 7.56 43.47 49.31
N ILE A 7 6.41 42.81 49.38
CA ILE A 7 6.20 41.47 48.82
C ILE A 7 6.30 41.52 47.28
N PHE A 8 5.72 42.55 46.64
CA PHE A 8 5.82 42.72 45.19
C PHE A 8 7.28 42.89 44.72
N TYR A 9 8.08 43.69 45.43
CA TYR A 9 9.51 43.85 45.11
C TYR A 9 10.32 42.58 45.38
N LEU A 10 10.00 41.80 46.43
CA LEU A 10 10.64 40.51 46.70
C LEU A 10 10.33 39.45 45.65
N VAL A 11 9.08 39.38 45.17
CA VAL A 11 8.68 38.47 44.08
C VAL A 11 9.33 38.88 42.77
N LEU A 12 9.44 40.19 42.48
CA LEU A 12 10.15 40.69 41.30
C LEU A 12 11.65 40.37 41.35
N LEU A 13 12.28 40.47 42.52
CA LEU A 13 13.70 40.13 42.71
C LEU A 13 13.96 38.63 42.54
N LEU A 14 13.04 37.78 43.01
CA LEU A 14 13.07 36.32 42.81
C LEU A 14 12.85 35.94 41.35
N PHE A 15 11.98 36.66 40.64
CA PHE A 15 11.75 36.44 39.21
C PHE A 15 12.97 36.83 38.37
N ILE A 16 13.69 37.90 38.76
CA ILE A 16 14.95 38.32 38.13
C ILE A 16 16.06 37.27 38.32
N GLN A 17 16.08 36.55 39.45
CA GLN A 17 17.02 35.43 39.65
C GLN A 17 16.70 34.20 38.79
N PHE A 18 15.44 33.98 38.40
CA PHE A 18 15.06 32.91 37.47
C PHE A 18 15.48 33.18 36.01
N ILE A 19 15.57 34.46 35.60
CA ILE A 19 16.02 34.84 34.24
C ILE A 19 17.56 34.82 34.12
N ALA A 20 18.28 34.84 35.25
CA ALA A 20 19.74 34.82 35.30
C ALA A 20 20.35 33.41 35.44
N SER A 21 19.53 32.35 35.50
CA SER A 21 19.99 30.95 35.54
C SER A 21 20.14 30.30 34.15
N CYS A 22 20.27 31.10 33.10
CA CYS A 22 20.76 30.62 31.80
C CYS A 22 22.30 30.73 31.79
N GLY A 23 22.94 29.91 32.62
CA GLY A 23 24.38 29.79 32.71
C GLY A 23 24.82 28.42 32.21
N GLU A 24 25.01 28.32 30.90
CA GLU A 24 26.10 27.59 30.25
C GLU A 24 26.09 28.02 28.78
N GLU A 25 26.51 29.26 28.53
CA GLU A 25 27.12 29.56 27.24
C GLU A 25 28.39 28.70 27.18
N ASN A 26 28.28 27.54 26.52
CA ASN A 26 29.46 26.84 26.02
C ASN A 26 30.14 27.83 25.08
N VAL A 27 31.13 28.57 25.60
CA VAL A 27 32.02 29.40 24.80
C VAL A 27 32.77 28.44 23.88
N ARG A 28 32.18 28.14 22.73
CA ARG A 28 32.81 27.34 21.69
C ARG A 28 33.92 28.19 21.11
N SER A 29 35.14 27.72 21.29
CA SER A 29 36.34 28.36 20.74
C SER A 29 36.28 28.32 19.22
N SER A 30 36.92 29.29 18.55
CA SER A 30 37.19 29.20 17.10
C SER A 30 38.42 28.32 16.80
N GLU A 31 38.92 27.59 17.79
CA GLU A 31 39.98 26.60 17.58
C GLU A 31 39.44 25.39 16.81
N LYS A 32 40.31 24.82 15.98
CA LYS A 32 40.02 23.58 15.25
C LYS A 32 39.71 22.46 16.25
N PRO A 33 38.66 21.66 16.01
CA PRO A 33 38.36 20.52 16.85
C PRO A 33 39.42 19.42 16.71
N SER A 34 39.45 18.49 17.65
CA SER A 34 40.32 17.31 17.66
C SER A 34 39.84 16.27 16.65
N PRO A 35 40.73 15.60 15.90
CA PRO A 35 40.35 14.57 14.94
C PRO A 35 39.83 13.29 15.62
N LEU A 36 39.16 12.43 14.84
CA LEU A 36 38.77 11.09 15.31
C LEU A 36 40.00 10.21 15.53
N THR A 37 40.02 9.44 16.62
CA THR A 37 41.12 8.53 16.96
C THR A 37 40.71 7.06 16.98
N GLU A 38 39.43 6.77 17.22
CA GLU A 38 38.89 5.41 17.35
C GLU A 38 37.63 5.28 16.49
N TYR A 39 37.63 4.33 15.55
CA TYR A 39 36.49 4.03 14.69
C TYR A 39 36.50 2.57 14.24
N GLU A 40 35.32 2.08 13.86
CA GLU A 40 35.05 0.78 13.26
C GLU A 40 34.22 0.98 12.00
N VAL A 41 34.51 0.24 10.94
CA VAL A 41 33.79 0.32 9.67
C VAL A 41 33.16 -1.02 9.37
N THR A 42 31.83 -1.05 9.34
CA THR A 42 31.04 -2.25 9.07
C THR A 42 30.39 -2.14 7.69
N PRO A 43 30.84 -2.91 6.69
CA PRO A 43 30.20 -2.96 5.38
C PRO A 43 28.74 -3.39 5.46
N ILE A 44 27.89 -2.77 4.64
CA ILE A 44 26.47 -3.09 4.47
C ILE A 44 26.16 -3.17 2.97
N ASN A 45 24.97 -3.66 2.62
CA ASN A 45 24.52 -3.64 1.23
C ASN A 45 24.46 -2.22 0.68
N GLY A 46 25.26 -1.99 -0.36
CA GLY A 46 25.42 -0.70 -1.00
C GLY A 46 26.05 0.39 -0.13
N GLY A 47 26.82 0.05 0.91
CA GLY A 47 27.40 1.05 1.79
C GLY A 47 28.29 0.55 2.92
N ALA A 48 28.46 1.40 3.94
CA ALA A 48 29.05 1.05 5.23
C ALA A 48 28.43 1.87 6.35
N VAL A 49 28.45 1.32 7.57
CA VAL A 49 28.23 2.06 8.81
C VAL A 49 29.58 2.27 9.46
N ILE A 50 29.90 3.53 9.75
CA ILE A 50 31.11 3.94 10.45
C ILE A 50 30.69 4.28 11.87
N THR A 51 31.13 3.48 12.84
CA THR A 51 30.93 3.75 14.27
C THR A 51 32.21 4.33 14.83
N TYR A 52 32.12 5.35 15.68
CA TYR A 52 33.30 6.05 16.19
C TYR A 52 33.09 6.54 17.62
N LYS A 53 34.20 6.81 18.30
CA LYS A 53 34.19 7.50 19.59
C LYS A 53 34.37 9.00 19.35
N VAL A 54 33.39 9.78 19.78
CA VAL A 54 33.46 11.23 19.67
C VAL A 54 34.57 11.74 20.61
N PRO A 55 35.51 12.58 20.13
CA PRO A 55 36.57 13.12 20.97
C PRO A 55 35.99 13.93 22.13
N ASN A 56 36.60 13.85 23.30
CA ASN A 56 36.24 14.68 24.45
C ASN A 56 36.81 16.10 24.26
N ASP A 57 36.25 16.81 23.29
CA ASP A 57 36.66 18.15 22.88
C ASP A 57 35.39 19.02 22.76
N PRO A 58 35.27 20.09 23.57
CA PRO A 58 34.07 20.94 23.60
C PRO A 58 33.81 21.69 22.29
N ASN A 59 34.79 21.74 21.39
CA ASN A 59 34.66 22.38 20.08
C ASN A 59 34.04 21.44 19.04
N VAL A 60 33.89 20.14 19.29
CA VAL A 60 33.29 19.20 18.33
C VAL A 60 31.78 19.38 18.29
N LEU A 61 31.25 19.78 17.13
CA LEU A 61 29.82 19.89 16.88
C LEU A 61 29.27 18.67 16.13
N CYS A 62 30.02 18.17 15.15
CA CYS A 62 29.62 17.03 14.35
C CYS A 62 30.83 16.31 13.75
N VAL A 63 30.57 15.10 13.26
CA VAL A 63 31.48 14.34 12.41
C VAL A 63 30.96 14.42 10.98
N THR A 64 31.86 14.71 10.05
CA THR A 64 31.59 14.84 8.62
C THR A 64 32.37 13.77 7.86
N ALA A 65 31.68 13.05 6.98
CA ALA A 65 32.27 12.13 6.00
C ALA A 65 32.15 12.71 4.60
N GLU A 66 33.28 12.84 3.90
CA GLU A 66 33.34 13.19 2.49
C GLU A 66 33.76 11.99 1.66
N TYR A 67 33.03 11.70 0.59
CA TYR A 67 33.31 10.56 -0.30
C TYR A 67 32.82 10.84 -1.72
N PHE A 68 33.22 9.99 -2.66
CA PHE A 68 32.72 10.01 -4.04
C PHE A 68 31.78 8.84 -4.29
N ARG A 69 30.67 9.10 -4.97
CA ARG A 69 29.75 8.08 -5.47
C ARG A 69 29.37 8.45 -6.89
N ASN A 70 29.54 7.52 -7.83
CA ASN A 70 29.29 7.74 -9.26
C ASN A 70 29.98 9.01 -9.81
N GLY A 71 31.22 9.28 -9.37
CA GLY A 71 32.02 10.44 -9.80
C GLY A 71 31.63 11.79 -9.19
N GLN A 72 30.61 11.84 -8.32
CA GLN A 72 30.19 13.06 -7.63
C GLN A 72 30.59 13.03 -6.15
N LYS A 73 30.96 14.21 -5.60
CA LYS A 73 31.31 14.36 -4.18
C LYS A 73 30.04 14.44 -3.33
N PHE A 74 29.99 13.65 -2.26
CA PHE A 74 28.92 13.65 -1.27
C PHE A 74 29.48 13.93 0.12
N ILE A 75 28.61 14.48 0.98
CA ILE A 75 28.92 14.82 2.36
C ILE A 75 27.81 14.27 3.25
N GLU A 76 28.19 13.50 4.26
CA GLU A 76 27.28 13.04 5.32
C GLU A 76 27.73 13.61 6.65
N ARG A 77 26.78 14.04 7.48
CA ARG A 77 27.06 14.62 8.80
C ARG A 77 26.29 13.91 9.89
N SER A 78 26.93 13.75 11.04
CA SER A 78 26.33 13.18 12.23
C SER A 78 26.70 14.04 13.43
N SER A 79 25.69 14.45 14.19
CA SER A 79 25.90 15.37 15.31
C SER A 79 26.76 14.73 16.40
N TYR A 80 27.38 15.56 17.24
CA TYR A 80 28.16 15.14 18.41
C TYR A 80 27.42 14.15 19.33
N HIS A 81 26.08 14.20 19.36
CA HIS A 81 25.26 13.29 20.18
C HIS A 81 25.12 11.88 19.59
N LYS A 82 25.63 11.64 18.38
CA LYS A 82 25.62 10.34 17.71
C LYS A 82 27.05 9.84 17.54
N ASN A 83 27.20 8.53 17.59
CA ASN A 83 28.46 7.83 17.48
C ASN A 83 28.58 7.04 16.16
N SER A 84 27.74 7.33 15.17
CA SER A 84 27.77 6.65 13.88
C SER A 84 27.38 7.54 12.69
N LEU A 85 27.95 7.19 11.54
CA LEU A 85 27.63 7.70 10.21
C LEU A 85 27.29 6.52 9.31
N ARG A 86 26.29 6.70 8.45
CA ARG A 86 25.87 5.69 7.49
C ARG A 86 26.05 6.26 6.08
N ILE A 87 26.77 5.52 5.25
CA ILE A 87 27.04 5.87 3.86
C ILE A 87 26.38 4.80 3.00
N GLU A 88 25.56 5.18 2.03
CA GLU A 88 24.73 4.27 1.23
C GLU A 88 24.75 4.64 -0.26
N GLY A 89 24.04 3.85 -1.08
CA GLY A 89 23.77 4.14 -2.48
C GLY A 89 24.82 3.64 -3.47
N PHE A 90 25.73 2.76 -3.05
CA PHE A 90 26.64 2.10 -3.97
C PHE A 90 26.01 0.85 -4.59
N LYS A 91 26.15 0.69 -5.90
CA LYS A 91 25.91 -0.59 -6.59
C LYS A 91 27.16 -1.46 -6.68
N VAL A 92 28.30 -0.81 -6.93
CA VAL A 92 29.60 -1.47 -7.14
C VAL A 92 30.16 -2.05 -5.86
N ILE A 93 30.90 -3.17 -5.98
CA ILE A 93 31.63 -3.83 -4.88
C ILE A 93 33.12 -3.49 -5.05
N GLU A 94 33.43 -2.21 -4.98
CA GLU A 94 34.78 -1.67 -5.13
C GLU A 94 35.20 -0.87 -3.89
N PRO A 95 36.50 -0.77 -3.57
CA PRO A 95 36.97 0.04 -2.44
C PRO A 95 36.55 1.51 -2.58
N VAL A 96 35.79 2.00 -1.59
CA VAL A 96 35.39 3.39 -1.43
C VAL A 96 36.31 4.04 -0.41
N GLU A 97 36.91 5.17 -0.80
CA GLU A 97 37.67 6.02 0.09
C GLU A 97 36.75 7.10 0.70
N VAL A 98 36.85 7.28 2.01
CA VAL A 98 36.10 8.29 2.76
C VAL A 98 37.07 9.09 3.61
N THR A 99 36.93 10.41 3.59
CA THR A 99 37.67 11.30 4.48
C THR A 99 36.76 11.80 5.59
N LEU A 100 37.13 11.53 6.84
CA LEU A 100 36.41 11.93 8.03
C LEU A 100 37.04 13.17 8.66
N TYR A 101 36.17 14.05 9.16
CA TYR A 101 36.53 15.24 9.91
C TYR A 101 35.63 15.36 11.14
N THR A 102 36.12 16.01 12.19
CA THR A 102 35.26 16.69 13.16
C THR A 102 35.15 18.16 12.75
N GLU A 103 33.96 18.74 12.88
CA GLU A 103 33.67 20.14 12.56
C GLU A 103 33.17 20.87 13.82
N ASN A 104 33.56 22.13 13.99
CA ASN A 104 33.06 23.02 15.06
C ASN A 104 31.89 23.89 14.57
N SER A 105 31.39 24.81 15.40
CA SER A 105 30.31 25.74 15.04
C SER A 105 30.67 26.81 14.02
N TYR A 106 31.96 26.96 13.69
CA TYR A 106 32.49 27.89 12.69
C TYR A 106 32.87 27.17 11.38
N GLU A 107 32.51 25.89 11.23
CA GLU A 107 32.86 25.02 10.09
C GLU A 107 34.36 24.74 9.94
N ASP A 108 35.17 25.02 10.98
CA ASP A 108 36.57 24.62 11.00
C ASP A 108 36.67 23.10 11.19
N ARG A 109 37.51 22.48 10.36
CA ARG A 109 37.77 21.04 10.34
C ARG A 109 39.04 20.69 11.09
N SER A 110 38.99 19.56 11.78
CA SER A 110 40.19 18.88 12.27
C SER A 110 41.06 18.35 11.13
N GLU A 111 42.21 17.79 11.48
CA GLU A 111 43.02 17.01 10.53
C GLU A 111 42.24 15.79 10.02
N PRO A 112 42.35 15.45 8.71
CA PRO A 112 41.55 14.41 8.10
C PRO A 112 41.94 13.01 8.57
N VAL A 113 40.95 12.13 8.72
CA VAL A 113 41.14 10.69 8.86
C VAL A 113 40.60 10.01 7.62
N THR A 114 41.49 9.45 6.79
CA THR A 114 41.08 8.73 5.57
C THR A 114 40.91 7.25 5.87
N ILE A 115 39.74 6.71 5.54
CA ILE A 115 39.37 5.31 5.73
C ILE A 115 38.96 4.71 4.39
N LYS A 116 38.95 3.37 4.33
CA LYS A 116 38.47 2.62 3.17
C LYS A 116 37.51 1.52 3.61
N PHE A 117 36.48 1.29 2.81
CA PHE A 117 35.62 0.12 2.93
C PHE A 117 35.25 -0.41 1.56
N THR A 118 34.81 -1.65 1.49
CA THR A 118 34.18 -2.21 0.27
C THR A 118 32.74 -2.54 0.64
N PRO A 119 31.73 -1.90 0.00
CA PRO A 119 30.33 -2.17 0.30
C PRO A 119 29.98 -3.62 -0.07
N LEU A 120 28.96 -4.17 0.59
CA LEU A 120 28.34 -5.41 0.12
C LEU A 120 27.50 -5.12 -1.13
N LYS A 121 27.02 -6.19 -1.78
CA LYS A 121 26.19 -6.13 -3.00
C LYS A 121 25.09 -5.05 -2.91
N GLY A 122 24.94 -4.29 -4.00
CA GLY A 122 23.96 -3.21 -4.10
C GLY A 122 22.50 -3.69 -3.97
N LEU A 123 21.65 -2.77 -3.51
CA LEU A 123 20.25 -3.09 -3.19
C LEU A 123 19.42 -3.47 -4.42
N VAL A 124 19.62 -2.78 -5.55
CA VAL A 124 18.92 -3.08 -6.81
C VAL A 124 19.24 -4.48 -7.34
N ASP A 125 20.48 -4.95 -7.15
CA ASP A 125 20.88 -6.28 -7.60
C ASP A 125 20.33 -7.37 -6.67
N LEU A 126 20.27 -7.11 -5.36
CA LEU A 126 19.61 -8.03 -4.41
C LEU A 126 18.12 -8.18 -4.68
N ALA A 127 17.42 -7.05 -4.92
CA ALA A 127 16.00 -7.08 -5.26
C ALA A 127 15.74 -7.80 -6.59
N LYS A 128 16.65 -7.67 -7.56
CA LYS A 128 16.60 -8.40 -8.83
C LYS A 128 16.78 -9.90 -8.62
N GLU A 129 17.73 -10.30 -7.77
CA GLU A 129 18.04 -11.72 -7.50
C GLU A 129 16.91 -12.44 -6.76
N SER A 130 16.16 -11.75 -5.90
CA SER A 130 14.99 -12.31 -5.21
C SER A 130 13.73 -12.35 -6.09
N MET A 131 13.74 -11.68 -7.24
CA MET A 131 12.55 -11.46 -8.04
C MET A 131 11.94 -12.77 -8.56
N GLN A 132 10.64 -12.94 -8.32
CA GLN A 132 9.82 -14.01 -8.91
C GLN A 132 8.81 -13.40 -9.87
N ILE A 133 8.65 -14.04 -11.03
CA ILE A 133 7.75 -13.60 -12.10
C ILE A 133 6.89 -14.78 -12.52
N TYR A 134 5.59 -14.58 -12.59
CA TYR A 134 4.65 -15.56 -13.09
C TYR A 134 3.58 -14.92 -13.95
N THR A 135 3.08 -15.73 -14.88
CA THR A 135 1.99 -15.37 -15.78
C THR A 135 0.69 -15.30 -14.99
N THR A 136 -0.13 -14.30 -15.27
CA THR A 136 -1.44 -14.13 -14.62
C THR A 136 -2.46 -13.53 -15.60
N PHE A 137 -3.65 -13.29 -15.10
CA PHE A 137 -4.75 -12.64 -15.82
C PHE A 137 -4.33 -11.28 -16.35
N GLY A 138 -4.40 -11.14 -17.66
CA GLY A 138 -4.10 -9.91 -18.37
C GLY A 138 -2.66 -9.42 -18.22
N GLY A 139 -1.71 -10.24 -17.74
CA GLY A 139 -0.29 -9.90 -17.73
C GLY A 139 0.61 -10.78 -16.87
N ILE A 140 1.46 -10.15 -16.05
CA ILE A 140 2.39 -10.84 -15.14
C ILE A 140 2.27 -10.29 -13.71
N LYS A 141 2.54 -11.13 -12.71
CA LYS A 141 2.77 -10.70 -11.34
C LYS A 141 4.25 -10.84 -11.02
N VAL A 142 4.81 -9.80 -10.42
CA VAL A 142 6.22 -9.69 -10.07
C VAL A 142 6.31 -9.48 -8.57
N SER A 143 7.13 -10.24 -7.86
CA SER A 143 7.40 -10.06 -6.44
C SER A 143 8.89 -9.99 -6.15
N TRP A 144 9.30 -9.20 -5.15
CA TRP A 144 10.69 -9.02 -4.78
C TRP A 144 10.85 -8.75 -3.28
N ASP A 145 12.05 -9.04 -2.77
CA ASP A 145 12.47 -8.68 -1.42
C ASP A 145 13.25 -7.36 -1.42
N ASN A 146 13.04 -6.56 -0.38
CA ASN A 146 13.71 -5.28 -0.13
C ASN A 146 14.07 -5.17 1.35
N ASN A 147 15.06 -5.98 1.76
CA ASN A 147 15.48 -6.10 3.16
C ASN A 147 16.00 -4.81 3.80
N SER A 148 16.23 -3.74 3.02
CA SER A 148 16.66 -2.43 3.51
C SER A 148 15.53 -1.41 3.62
N ASN A 149 14.28 -1.78 3.28
CA ASN A 149 13.12 -0.88 3.24
C ASN A 149 13.41 0.43 2.46
N THR A 150 14.28 0.34 1.46
CA THR A 150 14.63 1.49 0.63
C THR A 150 13.58 1.65 -0.44
N GLU A 151 13.21 2.88 -0.77
CA GLU A 151 12.33 3.11 -1.92
C GLU A 151 12.99 2.60 -3.21
N LEU A 152 12.40 1.56 -3.77
CA LEU A 152 12.74 0.97 -5.05
C LEU A 152 11.74 1.41 -6.10
N ARG A 153 12.24 1.55 -7.32
CA ARG A 153 11.48 1.83 -8.53
C ARG A 153 11.53 0.60 -9.42
N VAL A 154 10.39 -0.03 -9.66
CA VAL A 154 10.26 -1.16 -10.59
C VAL A 154 9.70 -0.64 -11.90
N HIS A 155 10.53 -0.59 -12.93
CA HIS A 155 10.14 -0.22 -14.29
C HIS A 155 9.76 -1.48 -15.06
N LEU A 156 8.50 -1.54 -15.47
CA LEU A 156 7.88 -2.65 -16.17
C LEU A 156 7.60 -2.21 -17.60
N LEU A 157 8.06 -2.99 -18.57
CA LEU A 157 7.82 -2.75 -19.98
C LEU A 157 7.26 -4.01 -20.63
N ALA A 158 6.35 -3.85 -21.58
CA ALA A 158 5.82 -4.95 -22.36
C ALA A 158 6.02 -4.71 -23.85
N TYR A 159 6.54 -5.71 -24.55
CA TYR A 159 6.75 -5.69 -25.99
C TYR A 159 5.89 -6.74 -26.67
N ILE A 160 5.12 -6.33 -27.66
CA ILE A 160 4.29 -7.19 -28.53
C ILE A 160 4.78 -6.98 -29.95
N ASP A 161 5.08 -8.07 -30.67
CA ASP A 161 5.68 -8.05 -32.01
C ASP A 161 6.94 -7.15 -32.11
N GLY A 162 7.73 -7.14 -31.03
CA GLY A 162 8.96 -6.34 -30.92
C GLY A 162 8.75 -4.83 -30.73
N LYS A 163 7.51 -4.35 -30.60
CA LYS A 163 7.19 -2.96 -30.32
C LYS A 163 6.79 -2.78 -28.86
N LEU A 164 7.25 -1.69 -28.24
CA LEU A 164 6.82 -1.31 -26.90
C LEU A 164 5.30 -1.04 -26.95
N SER A 165 4.55 -1.83 -26.20
CA SER A 165 3.09 -1.70 -26.08
C SER A 165 2.72 -0.74 -24.96
N LYS A 166 3.31 -0.92 -23.79
CA LYS A 166 3.06 -0.12 -22.59
C LYS A 166 4.28 -0.19 -21.67
N GLU A 167 4.42 0.83 -20.85
CA GLU A 167 5.35 0.87 -19.72
C GLU A 167 4.63 1.33 -18.45
N GLU A 168 5.17 0.96 -17.29
CA GLU A 168 4.68 1.37 -15.98
C GLU A 168 5.85 1.47 -15.00
N ILE A 169 5.76 2.44 -14.09
CA ILE A 169 6.72 2.62 -13.02
C ILE A 169 5.98 2.46 -11.70
N TYR A 170 6.38 1.46 -10.93
CA TYR A 170 5.86 1.18 -9.59
C TYR A 170 6.92 1.53 -8.54
N PHE A 171 6.52 2.20 -7.46
CA PHE A 171 7.40 2.58 -6.36
C PHE A 171 7.00 1.86 -5.08
N SER A 172 7.97 1.32 -4.35
CA SER A 172 7.72 0.64 -3.08
C SER A 172 8.91 0.70 -2.14
N ALA A 173 8.62 0.84 -0.84
CA ALA A 173 9.59 0.75 0.26
C ALA A 173 9.27 -0.39 1.23
N TYR A 174 8.30 -1.25 0.90
CA TYR A 174 7.97 -2.42 1.73
C TYR A 174 9.09 -3.43 1.71
N SER A 175 9.25 -4.19 2.81
CA SER A 175 10.32 -5.18 2.96
C SER A 175 10.17 -6.38 2.00
N GLN A 176 8.94 -6.70 1.66
CA GLN A 176 8.56 -7.63 0.59
C GLN A 176 7.36 -7.03 -0.09
N ASP A 177 7.33 -7.05 -1.42
CA ASP A 177 6.20 -6.51 -2.18
C ASP A 177 5.96 -7.32 -3.45
N SER A 178 4.76 -7.16 -4.00
CA SER A 178 4.41 -7.70 -5.30
C SER A 178 3.52 -6.75 -6.06
N HIS A 179 3.69 -6.70 -7.37
CA HIS A 179 2.89 -5.88 -8.25
C HIS A 179 2.41 -6.67 -9.46
N VAL A 180 1.17 -6.43 -9.88
CA VAL A 180 0.58 -7.07 -11.06
C VAL A 180 0.58 -6.08 -12.20
N TYR A 181 1.34 -6.41 -13.24
CA TYR A 181 1.40 -5.63 -14.47
C TYR A 181 0.40 -6.16 -15.48
N ARG A 182 -0.75 -5.49 -15.60
CA ARG A 182 -1.95 -5.98 -16.28
C ARG A 182 -2.44 -5.07 -17.42
N GLY A 183 -3.45 -5.56 -18.14
CA GLY A 183 -4.10 -4.88 -19.27
C GLY A 183 -3.62 -5.36 -20.64
N TYR A 184 -3.12 -6.59 -20.72
CA TYR A 184 -2.65 -7.23 -21.95
C TYR A 184 -3.63 -8.27 -22.44
N GLU A 185 -3.82 -8.31 -23.76
CA GLU A 185 -4.50 -9.42 -24.44
C GLU A 185 -3.73 -10.73 -24.27
N SER A 186 -4.41 -11.86 -24.47
CA SER A 186 -3.80 -13.20 -24.43
C SER A 186 -3.02 -13.47 -25.72
N VAL A 187 -1.90 -12.76 -25.88
CA VAL A 187 -0.95 -12.91 -26.99
C VAL A 187 0.47 -13.00 -26.47
N ALA A 188 1.37 -13.62 -27.23
CA ALA A 188 2.78 -13.72 -26.88
C ALA A 188 3.37 -12.33 -26.63
N THR A 189 3.81 -12.10 -25.39
CA THR A 189 4.28 -10.81 -24.90
C THR A 189 5.62 -10.99 -24.20
N LYS A 190 6.58 -10.12 -24.54
CA LYS A 190 7.88 -10.04 -23.88
C LYS A 190 7.86 -8.94 -22.84
N PHE A 191 7.90 -9.31 -21.58
CA PHE A 191 8.05 -8.39 -20.47
C PHE A 191 9.53 -8.12 -20.17
N ALA A 192 9.84 -6.88 -19.85
CA ALA A 192 11.15 -6.44 -19.40
C ALA A 192 11.00 -5.70 -18.07
N ILE A 193 11.80 -6.07 -17.08
CA ILE A 193 11.73 -5.52 -15.72
C ILE A 193 13.11 -4.98 -15.35
N VAL A 194 13.12 -3.76 -14.81
CA VAL A 194 14.32 -3.07 -14.35
C VAL A 194 14.06 -2.48 -12.97
N ILE A 195 14.98 -2.69 -12.02
CA ILE A 195 14.87 -2.12 -10.67
C ILE A 195 15.85 -0.97 -10.55
N GLY A 196 15.36 0.16 -10.05
CA GLY A 196 16.16 1.32 -9.69
C GLY A 196 15.97 1.73 -8.24
N ASP A 197 16.86 2.58 -7.74
CA ASP A 197 16.74 3.20 -6.41
C ASP A 197 16.80 4.75 -6.49
N LYS A 198 16.68 5.39 -5.32
CA LYS A 198 16.80 6.86 -5.18
C LYS A 198 18.20 7.41 -5.44
N TRP A 199 19.24 6.56 -5.47
CA TRP A 199 20.62 6.94 -5.75
C TRP A 199 21.01 6.77 -7.22
N GLN A 200 20.02 6.51 -8.08
CA GLN A 200 20.17 6.30 -9.53
C GLN A 200 20.95 5.02 -9.88
N ASN A 201 21.06 4.07 -8.94
CA ASN A 201 21.50 2.73 -9.32
C ASN A 201 20.36 2.05 -10.08
N VAL A 202 20.74 1.24 -11.06
CA VAL A 202 19.80 0.50 -11.90
C VAL A 202 20.34 -0.92 -12.08
N SER A 203 19.48 -1.92 -11.95
CA SER A 203 19.81 -3.33 -12.20
C SER A 203 19.95 -3.61 -13.70
N ASP A 204 20.52 -4.75 -14.08
CA ASP A 204 20.31 -5.26 -15.44
C ASP A 204 18.83 -5.64 -15.64
N THR A 205 18.40 -5.69 -16.89
CA THR A 205 17.03 -6.05 -17.29
C THR A 205 16.78 -7.55 -17.11
N ILE A 206 15.66 -7.90 -16.49
CA ILE A 206 15.09 -9.26 -16.55
C ILE A 206 14.10 -9.30 -17.71
N PHE A 207 14.19 -10.32 -18.57
CA PHE A 207 13.21 -10.57 -19.61
C PHE A 207 12.38 -11.81 -19.28
N TYR A 208 11.08 -11.73 -19.50
CA TYR A 208 10.13 -12.83 -19.31
C TYR A 208 9.14 -12.85 -20.47
N GLU A 209 9.18 -13.92 -21.28
CA GLU A 209 8.29 -14.09 -22.43
C GLU A 209 7.17 -15.07 -22.07
N THR A 210 5.92 -14.63 -22.19
CA THR A 210 4.75 -15.46 -21.89
C THR A 210 3.54 -15.04 -22.69
N THR A 211 2.47 -15.84 -22.65
CA THR A 211 1.13 -15.44 -23.10
C THR A 211 0.27 -15.24 -21.86
N PRO A 212 -0.15 -14.01 -21.53
CA PRO A 212 -1.05 -13.73 -20.41
C PRO A 212 -2.32 -14.58 -20.45
N ILE A 213 -2.86 -14.91 -19.27
CA ILE A 213 -4.17 -15.54 -19.18
C ILE A 213 -5.20 -14.50 -19.66
N PHE A 214 -6.10 -14.91 -20.55
CA PHE A 214 -7.18 -14.04 -21.02
C PHE A 214 -7.97 -13.47 -19.82
N GLU A 215 -8.23 -12.18 -19.82
CA GLU A 215 -9.04 -11.51 -18.80
C GLU A 215 -10.09 -10.66 -19.50
N MET A 216 -11.33 -10.76 -19.04
CA MET A 216 -12.43 -9.90 -19.47
C MET A 216 -13.23 -9.43 -18.25
N GLU A 217 -13.87 -8.27 -18.40
CA GLU A 217 -14.98 -7.92 -17.49
C GLU A 217 -16.15 -8.87 -17.77
N ILE A 218 -16.74 -9.43 -16.71
CA ILE A 218 -17.85 -10.36 -16.85
C ILE A 218 -19.07 -9.62 -17.41
N PRO A 219 -19.70 -10.12 -18.50
CA PRO A 219 -20.79 -9.41 -19.15
C PRO A 219 -22.01 -9.22 -18.25
N LYS A 220 -22.60 -8.03 -18.33
CA LYS A 220 -23.85 -7.64 -17.65
C LYS A 220 -25.02 -7.64 -18.65
N PRO A 221 -26.29 -7.72 -18.19
CA PRO A 221 -26.72 -7.83 -16.80
C PRO A 221 -26.63 -9.27 -16.26
N TRP A 222 -26.50 -9.40 -14.95
CA TRP A 222 -26.56 -10.68 -14.24
C TRP A 222 -28.00 -11.07 -13.89
N GLY A 223 -28.21 -12.34 -13.53
CA GLY A 223 -29.52 -12.86 -13.10
C GLY A 223 -29.76 -12.65 -11.61
N ASP A 224 -30.95 -12.18 -11.23
CA ASP A 224 -31.37 -12.09 -9.83
C ASP A 224 -31.83 -13.46 -9.31
N MET A 225 -31.09 -14.02 -8.34
CA MET A 225 -31.35 -15.35 -7.79
C MET A 225 -31.92 -15.32 -6.36
N ARG A 226 -32.19 -14.12 -5.81
CA ARG A 226 -32.58 -13.96 -4.40
C ARG A 226 -33.88 -14.66 -4.03
N ALA A 227 -34.80 -14.80 -4.99
CA ALA A 227 -36.07 -15.51 -4.79
C ALA A 227 -35.91 -17.03 -4.62
N TYR A 228 -34.74 -17.58 -4.97
CA TYR A 228 -34.46 -19.02 -4.97
C TYR A 228 -33.49 -19.46 -3.87
N VAL A 229 -32.89 -18.52 -3.16
CA VAL A 229 -31.91 -18.78 -2.10
C VAL A 229 -32.48 -18.31 -0.77
N TYR A 230 -32.70 -19.24 0.15
CA TYR A 230 -33.25 -18.91 1.46
C TYR A 230 -32.28 -18.03 2.27
N GLY A 231 -32.80 -16.98 2.91
CA GLY A 231 -32.00 -16.01 3.66
C GLY A 231 -31.45 -14.84 2.84
N ASP A 232 -31.70 -14.80 1.53
CA ASP A 232 -31.41 -13.64 0.71
C ASP A 232 -32.43 -12.53 0.91
N ASN A 233 -31.97 -11.27 0.82
CA ASN A 233 -32.79 -10.09 0.98
C ASN A 233 -33.46 -9.69 -0.34
N THR A 234 -34.75 -9.96 -0.47
CA THR A 234 -35.52 -9.65 -1.69
C THR A 234 -36.13 -8.24 -1.69
N THR A 235 -35.80 -7.38 -0.72
CA THR A 235 -36.43 -6.05 -0.58
C THR A 235 -35.67 -4.99 -1.35
N GLU A 236 -36.38 -3.94 -1.78
CA GLU A 236 -35.82 -2.78 -2.46
C GLU A 236 -36.43 -1.53 -1.85
N TYR A 237 -35.63 -0.49 -1.62
CA TYR A 237 -36.11 0.76 -1.02
C TYR A 237 -37.17 1.43 -1.89
N GLY A 238 -37.00 1.40 -3.21
CA GLY A 238 -37.96 1.88 -4.18
C GLY A 238 -37.50 1.70 -5.62
N PRO A 239 -38.30 2.17 -6.61
CA PRO A 239 -38.04 1.92 -8.04
C PRO A 239 -36.72 2.47 -8.58
N THR A 240 -36.06 3.38 -7.85
CA THR A 240 -34.77 3.95 -8.22
C THR A 240 -33.57 3.22 -7.62
N HIS A 241 -33.80 2.27 -6.70
CA HIS A 241 -32.78 1.51 -5.97
C HIS A 241 -33.03 0.00 -6.09
N THR A 242 -33.35 -0.45 -7.29
CA THR A 242 -33.63 -1.87 -7.57
C THR A 242 -32.35 -2.69 -7.56
N PHE A 243 -32.46 -4.01 -7.41
CA PHE A 243 -31.31 -4.91 -7.39
C PHE A 243 -30.44 -4.83 -8.64
N SER A 244 -31.04 -4.57 -9.80
CA SER A 244 -30.27 -4.37 -11.04
C SER A 244 -29.28 -3.21 -11.02
N LYS A 245 -29.41 -2.27 -10.06
CA LYS A 245 -28.59 -1.07 -10.00
C LYS A 245 -27.12 -1.30 -9.69
N PHE A 246 -26.74 -2.44 -9.11
CA PHE A 246 -25.31 -2.71 -8.89
C PHE A 246 -24.60 -3.38 -10.07
N PHE A 247 -25.31 -3.63 -11.17
CA PHE A 247 -24.73 -4.13 -12.40
C PHE A 247 -25.33 -3.44 -13.63
N ASP A 248 -25.75 -2.18 -13.49
CA ASP A 248 -26.32 -1.41 -14.61
C ASP A 248 -25.28 -0.57 -15.36
N GLY A 249 -24.02 -0.61 -14.91
CA GLY A 249 -22.89 0.13 -15.51
C GLY A 249 -22.83 1.60 -15.12
N LEU A 250 -23.71 2.08 -14.24
CA LEU A 250 -23.70 3.47 -13.80
C LEU A 250 -22.80 3.63 -12.56
N ILE A 251 -21.73 4.41 -12.72
CA ILE A 251 -20.82 4.78 -11.63
C ILE A 251 -20.83 6.29 -11.39
N GLY A 252 -20.24 6.71 -10.28
CA GLY A 252 -19.99 8.13 -10.01
C GLY A 252 -21.20 8.90 -9.48
N TRP A 253 -21.10 10.22 -9.54
CA TRP A 253 -22.05 11.13 -8.91
C TRP A 253 -23.47 10.97 -9.47
N GLY A 254 -24.41 10.65 -8.59
CA GLY A 254 -25.81 10.40 -8.94
C GLY A 254 -26.13 8.93 -9.22
N SER A 255 -25.13 8.03 -9.22
CA SER A 255 -25.38 6.59 -9.19
C SER A 255 -25.76 6.15 -7.78
N VAL A 256 -27.06 6.09 -7.51
CA VAL A 256 -27.61 5.76 -6.18
C VAL A 256 -27.64 4.26 -5.87
N GLY A 257 -27.22 3.40 -6.80
CA GLY A 257 -27.03 1.97 -6.57
C GLY A 257 -28.26 1.20 -6.09
N TYR A 258 -28.02 0.00 -5.58
CA TYR A 258 -29.02 -0.83 -4.90
C TYR A 258 -29.07 -0.46 -3.41
N LEU A 259 -30.28 -0.37 -2.85
CA LEU A 259 -30.55 -0.13 -1.44
C LEU A 259 -31.74 -0.98 -1.00
N ASN A 260 -31.54 -1.79 0.04
CA ASN A 260 -32.59 -2.63 0.59
C ASN A 260 -33.51 -1.85 1.55
N LYS A 261 -34.61 -2.45 2.02
CA LYS A 261 -35.46 -1.81 3.05
C LYS A 261 -34.84 -1.99 4.43
N ALA A 262 -34.83 -0.93 5.24
CA ALA A 262 -34.39 -1.04 6.62
C ALA A 262 -35.22 -2.06 7.42
N ARG A 263 -34.52 -2.83 8.27
CA ARG A 263 -35.07 -3.91 9.12
C ARG A 263 -35.71 -5.06 8.34
N SER A 264 -35.37 -5.21 7.06
CA SER A 264 -35.75 -6.38 6.27
C SER A 264 -35.03 -7.64 6.79
N GLU A 265 -35.59 -8.80 6.46
CA GLU A 265 -34.95 -10.09 6.72
C GLU A 265 -33.89 -10.40 5.66
N GLY A 266 -32.91 -11.24 6.02
CA GLY A 266 -31.81 -11.65 5.15
C GLY A 266 -30.72 -10.58 4.98
N ASN A 267 -29.46 -10.93 5.20
CA ASN A 267 -28.30 -10.03 5.05
C ASN A 267 -27.44 -10.37 3.82
N SER A 268 -27.98 -11.18 2.92
CA SER A 268 -27.27 -11.68 1.75
C SER A 268 -28.06 -11.48 0.45
N PHE A 269 -27.39 -11.66 -0.68
CA PHE A 269 -28.03 -11.76 -1.98
C PHE A 269 -27.21 -12.62 -2.92
N THR A 270 -27.89 -13.31 -3.83
CA THR A 270 -27.28 -14.21 -4.81
C THR A 270 -27.60 -13.74 -6.23
N PHE A 271 -26.61 -13.81 -7.11
CA PHE A 271 -26.75 -13.48 -8.52
C PHE A 271 -26.05 -14.50 -9.42
N ASP A 272 -26.52 -14.59 -10.67
CA ASP A 272 -26.03 -15.47 -11.72
C ASP A 272 -25.25 -14.69 -12.79
N LEU A 273 -23.96 -15.00 -12.94
CA LEU A 273 -23.09 -14.47 -13.99
C LEU A 273 -23.46 -14.96 -15.40
N LYS A 274 -24.42 -15.89 -15.51
CA LYS A 274 -24.98 -16.54 -16.70
C LYS A 274 -24.11 -17.60 -17.36
N GLU A 275 -22.81 -17.55 -17.13
CA GLU A 275 -21.82 -18.52 -17.57
C GLU A 275 -20.85 -18.81 -16.42
N GLU A 276 -20.07 -19.88 -16.56
CA GLU A 276 -18.99 -20.19 -15.62
C GLU A 276 -17.74 -19.40 -15.97
N PHE A 277 -17.08 -18.87 -14.94
CA PHE A 277 -15.84 -18.11 -15.06
C PHE A 277 -14.85 -18.50 -13.98
N ILE A 278 -13.56 -18.51 -14.31
CA ILE A 278 -12.51 -18.43 -13.29
C ILE A 278 -12.24 -16.95 -13.04
N LEU A 279 -12.61 -16.47 -11.85
CA LEU A 279 -12.49 -15.07 -11.46
C LEU A 279 -11.12 -14.79 -10.82
N ASN A 280 -10.62 -13.57 -11.00
CA ASN A 280 -9.33 -13.15 -10.44
C ASN A 280 -9.41 -11.84 -9.64
N ARG A 281 -10.38 -10.99 -9.94
CA ARG A 281 -10.59 -9.72 -9.22
C ARG A 281 -12.02 -9.22 -9.42
N PHE A 282 -12.39 -8.23 -8.62
CA PHE A 282 -13.57 -7.44 -8.87
C PHE A 282 -13.34 -6.00 -8.43
N LYS A 283 -14.23 -5.11 -8.87
CA LYS A 283 -14.26 -3.71 -8.48
C LYS A 283 -15.60 -3.38 -7.85
N PHE A 284 -15.56 -2.53 -6.83
CA PHE A 284 -16.68 -2.03 -6.08
C PHE A 284 -16.75 -0.51 -6.21
N TRP A 285 -17.91 0.03 -6.56
CA TRP A 285 -18.19 1.44 -6.44
C TRP A 285 -19.29 1.68 -5.40
N PRO A 286 -19.15 2.69 -4.53
CA PRO A 286 -20.21 3.08 -3.62
C PRO A 286 -21.39 3.71 -4.35
N SER A 287 -22.56 3.65 -3.72
CA SER A 287 -23.70 4.49 -4.09
C SER A 287 -23.39 5.94 -3.70
N LEU A 288 -23.57 6.86 -4.65
CA LEU A 288 -23.23 8.26 -4.51
C LEU A 288 -24.40 9.14 -4.94
N ARG A 289 -24.93 9.92 -4.00
CA ARG A 289 -25.79 11.05 -4.36
C ARG A 289 -24.94 12.15 -5.02
N PHE A 290 -25.58 12.92 -5.89
CA PHE A 290 -24.87 13.94 -6.67
C PHE A 290 -24.19 14.98 -5.76
N GLY A 291 -22.86 15.06 -5.83
CA GLY A 291 -22.06 16.03 -5.07
C GLY A 291 -21.83 15.71 -3.59
N GLU A 292 -22.28 14.55 -3.10
CA GLU A 292 -22.18 14.16 -1.69
C GLU A 292 -20.91 13.34 -1.44
N LEU A 293 -19.77 14.01 -1.25
CA LEU A 293 -18.46 13.34 -1.06
C LEU A 293 -18.46 12.34 0.11
N MET A 294 -19.13 12.68 1.20
CA MET A 294 -19.18 11.82 2.38
C MET A 294 -19.89 10.48 2.11
N ASP A 295 -20.66 10.35 1.04
CA ASP A 295 -21.32 9.08 0.68
C ASP A 295 -20.30 8.00 0.30
N VAL A 296 -19.08 8.35 -0.15
CA VAL A 296 -18.05 7.38 -0.55
C VAL A 296 -17.80 6.31 0.53
N TYR A 297 -17.78 6.74 1.80
CA TYR A 297 -17.64 5.87 2.98
C TYR A 297 -18.80 6.04 3.98
N GLY A 298 -19.86 6.71 3.55
CA GLY A 298 -21.00 7.12 4.36
C GLY A 298 -22.32 6.55 3.83
N ASN A 299 -23.43 7.16 4.26
CA ASN A 299 -24.78 6.89 3.72
C ASN A 299 -25.13 5.39 3.64
N VAL A 300 -24.82 4.61 4.68
CA VAL A 300 -25.04 3.15 4.72
C VAL A 300 -24.41 2.35 3.57
N ASN A 301 -23.44 2.92 2.84
CA ASN A 301 -22.61 2.15 1.91
C ASN A 301 -21.89 1.02 2.66
N LEU A 302 -21.79 -0.12 2.01
CA LEU A 302 -21.01 -1.24 2.52
C LEU A 302 -19.53 -0.85 2.66
N ILE A 303 -18.93 -1.34 3.74
CA ILE A 303 -17.50 -1.16 4.07
C ILE A 303 -16.83 -2.52 4.23
N GLU A 304 -17.54 -3.51 4.76
CA GLU A 304 -17.05 -4.88 4.87
C GLU A 304 -18.09 -5.86 4.33
N PHE A 305 -17.63 -6.88 3.61
CA PHE A 305 -18.49 -7.89 3.01
C PHE A 305 -17.73 -9.20 2.78
N SER A 306 -18.48 -10.29 2.69
CA SER A 306 -17.93 -11.61 2.34
C SER A 306 -18.64 -12.21 1.15
N MET A 307 -17.94 -13.06 0.39
CA MET A 307 -18.50 -13.67 -0.81
C MET A 307 -18.17 -15.15 -0.92
N TRP A 308 -19.12 -15.88 -1.49
CA TRP A 308 -19.03 -17.29 -1.83
C TRP A 308 -19.42 -17.49 -3.29
N GLY A 309 -18.80 -18.45 -3.97
CA GLY A 309 -19.06 -18.76 -5.38
C GLY A 309 -19.41 -20.23 -5.57
N SER A 310 -20.17 -20.54 -6.62
CA SER A 310 -20.42 -21.92 -7.05
C SER A 310 -20.69 -21.98 -8.55
N PRO A 311 -20.28 -23.04 -9.27
CA PRO A 311 -20.72 -23.27 -10.64
C PRO A 311 -22.20 -23.68 -10.71
N VAL A 312 -22.77 -24.19 -9.61
CA VAL A 312 -24.13 -24.76 -9.56
C VAL A 312 -24.98 -24.12 -8.46
N LEU A 313 -26.22 -23.75 -8.81
CA LEU A 313 -27.26 -23.35 -7.88
C LEU A 313 -28.34 -24.44 -7.82
N ASP A 314 -28.30 -25.27 -6.78
CA ASP A 314 -29.33 -26.28 -6.53
C ASP A 314 -30.48 -25.71 -5.69
N THR A 315 -31.53 -25.23 -6.37
CA THR A 315 -32.71 -24.64 -5.74
C THR A 315 -33.61 -25.67 -5.03
N THR A 316 -33.24 -26.96 -5.03
CA THR A 316 -34.00 -28.03 -4.34
C THR A 316 -33.51 -28.27 -2.91
N LYS A 317 -32.38 -27.67 -2.52
CA LYS A 317 -31.82 -27.76 -1.17
C LYS A 317 -32.78 -27.17 -0.12
N PRO A 318 -32.89 -27.79 1.08
CA PRO A 318 -33.77 -27.29 2.14
C PRO A 318 -33.30 -25.94 2.69
N ASN A 319 -34.18 -25.19 3.35
CA ASN A 319 -33.83 -23.89 3.94
C ASN A 319 -32.61 -23.95 4.87
N SER A 320 -32.45 -25.02 5.64
CA SER A 320 -31.31 -25.22 6.56
C SER A 320 -29.96 -25.26 5.83
N TYR A 321 -29.94 -25.70 4.57
CA TYR A 321 -28.71 -25.71 3.77
C TYR A 321 -28.22 -24.28 3.49
N TRP A 322 -29.12 -23.30 3.37
CA TRP A 322 -28.74 -21.93 3.05
C TRP A 322 -28.35 -21.08 4.27
N GLU A 323 -28.37 -21.66 5.47
CA GLU A 323 -28.00 -20.94 6.70
C GLU A 323 -26.51 -20.55 6.70
N ASN A 324 -26.22 -19.33 7.15
CA ASN A 324 -24.85 -18.83 7.31
C ASN A 324 -24.34 -19.12 8.73
N ASN A 325 -24.02 -20.39 8.99
CA ASN A 325 -23.52 -20.84 10.29
C ASN A 325 -21.97 -20.91 10.32
N GLU A 326 -21.37 -20.77 11.50
CA GLU A 326 -19.91 -20.95 11.67
C GLU A 326 -19.50 -22.40 11.41
N ASP A 327 -20.29 -23.37 11.87
CA ASP A 327 -20.16 -24.77 11.49
C ASP A 327 -20.69 -24.94 10.05
N PRO A 328 -19.83 -25.31 9.08
CA PRO A 328 -20.26 -25.47 7.69
C PRO A 328 -21.13 -26.72 7.48
N THR A 329 -21.14 -27.67 8.41
CA THR A 329 -21.75 -29.00 8.24
C THR A 329 -23.23 -28.89 7.84
N GLY A 330 -23.57 -29.46 6.68
CA GLY A 330 -24.93 -29.47 6.14
C GLY A 330 -25.38 -28.16 5.50
N THR A 331 -24.49 -27.18 5.35
CA THR A 331 -24.78 -25.87 4.75
C THR A 331 -24.14 -25.71 3.37
N PHE A 332 -24.49 -24.63 2.67
CA PHE A 332 -23.92 -24.25 1.38
C PHE A 332 -22.40 -24.08 1.43
N LYS A 333 -21.83 -23.87 2.61
CA LYS A 333 -20.39 -23.67 2.80
C LYS A 333 -19.55 -24.92 2.52
N GLU A 334 -20.14 -26.10 2.46
CA GLU A 334 -19.44 -27.32 2.03
C GLU A 334 -19.32 -27.42 0.51
N ASP A 335 -20.30 -26.88 -0.21
CA ASP A 335 -20.44 -26.99 -1.66
C ASP A 335 -19.90 -25.74 -2.40
N TRP A 336 -19.97 -24.56 -1.77
CA TRP A 336 -19.58 -23.29 -2.37
C TRP A 336 -18.13 -22.92 -2.00
N VAL A 337 -17.38 -22.37 -2.95
CA VAL A 337 -16.03 -21.87 -2.71
C VAL A 337 -16.09 -20.53 -1.99
N TYR A 338 -15.28 -20.36 -0.95
CA TYR A 338 -15.12 -19.07 -0.30
C TYR A 338 -14.27 -18.15 -1.16
N LEU A 339 -14.83 -17.02 -1.61
CA LEU A 339 -14.14 -16.04 -2.44
C LEU A 339 -13.35 -15.04 -1.60
N GLY A 340 -13.78 -14.76 -0.37
CA GLY A 340 -13.02 -13.95 0.57
C GLY A 340 -13.86 -13.06 1.48
N TYR A 341 -13.13 -12.41 2.40
CA TYR A 341 -13.60 -11.31 3.23
C TYR A 341 -12.92 -10.04 2.76
N PHE A 342 -13.70 -9.00 2.46
CA PHE A 342 -13.20 -7.78 1.86
C PHE A 342 -13.53 -6.59 2.74
N VAL A 343 -12.54 -5.71 2.90
CA VAL A 343 -12.65 -4.45 3.67
C VAL A 343 -12.25 -3.33 2.74
N ARG A 344 -13.15 -2.37 2.53
CA ARG A 344 -12.85 -1.17 1.76
C ARG A 344 -11.83 -0.33 2.50
N GLU A 345 -10.80 0.10 1.78
CA GLU A 345 -9.80 1.01 2.30
C GLU A 345 -10.42 2.37 2.62
N ARG A 346 -10.25 2.83 3.87
CA ARG A 346 -10.80 4.09 4.37
C ARG A 346 -9.83 5.26 4.18
N LEU A 347 -9.74 5.77 2.95
CA LEU A 347 -8.84 6.88 2.61
C LEU A 347 -9.14 8.14 3.44
N ASP A 348 -10.42 8.36 3.79
CA ASP A 348 -10.86 9.44 4.67
C ASP A 348 -10.26 9.37 6.08
N LEU A 349 -9.87 8.18 6.54
CA LEU A 349 -9.19 7.97 7.83
C LEU A 349 -7.66 7.98 7.71
N GLN A 350 -7.12 7.99 6.48
CA GLN A 350 -5.68 7.99 6.20
C GLN A 350 -5.13 9.39 5.87
N GLY A 351 -5.97 10.43 5.94
CA GLY A 351 -5.57 11.80 5.63
C GLY A 351 -5.49 12.10 4.13
N ALA A 352 -6.16 11.29 3.30
CA ALA A 352 -6.33 11.60 1.89
C ALA A 352 -7.14 12.89 1.68
N THR A 353 -6.87 13.58 0.59
CA THR A 353 -7.60 14.78 0.16
C THR A 353 -8.97 14.44 -0.39
N ASP A 354 -9.89 15.42 -0.37
CA ASP A 354 -11.22 15.29 -0.98
C ASP A 354 -11.16 14.86 -2.45
N ALA A 355 -10.14 15.31 -3.19
CA ALA A 355 -9.94 14.95 -4.58
C ALA A 355 -9.58 13.47 -4.74
N GLU A 356 -8.73 12.92 -3.87
CA GLU A 356 -8.36 11.49 -3.88
C GLU A 356 -9.56 10.61 -3.48
N ILE A 357 -10.33 11.02 -2.48
CA ILE A 357 -11.55 10.33 -2.06
C ILE A 357 -12.60 10.35 -3.18
N ALA A 358 -12.79 11.50 -3.83
CA ALA A 358 -13.68 11.64 -4.98
C ALA A 358 -13.23 10.77 -6.16
N GLN A 359 -11.93 10.76 -6.47
CA GLN A 359 -11.36 9.96 -7.54
C GLN A 359 -11.59 8.46 -7.27
N ARG A 360 -11.30 7.98 -6.05
CA ARG A 360 -11.54 6.59 -5.65
C ARG A 360 -13.01 6.23 -5.74
N GLY A 361 -13.90 7.02 -5.16
CA GLY A 361 -15.33 6.68 -5.08
C GLY A 361 -16.08 6.83 -6.40
N ALA A 362 -15.80 7.89 -7.16
CA ALA A 362 -16.63 8.28 -8.29
C ALA A 362 -16.08 7.83 -9.66
N VAL A 363 -14.81 7.44 -9.74
CA VAL A 363 -14.15 7.09 -11.00
C VAL A 363 -13.50 5.72 -10.89
N ASP A 364 -12.53 5.56 -9.99
CA ASP A 364 -11.67 4.38 -9.98
C ASP A 364 -12.38 3.16 -9.42
N GLY A 365 -13.14 3.29 -8.33
CA GLY A 365 -13.66 2.16 -7.55
C GLY A 365 -12.59 1.47 -6.72
N ASP A 366 -13.02 0.69 -5.73
CA ASP A 366 -12.14 -0.16 -4.94
C ASP A 366 -11.91 -1.48 -5.66
N GLU A 367 -10.65 -1.80 -5.98
CA GLU A 367 -10.27 -3.06 -6.61
C GLU A 367 -9.87 -4.09 -5.55
N PHE A 368 -10.38 -5.30 -5.69
CA PHE A 368 -10.11 -6.41 -4.79
C PHE A 368 -9.62 -7.62 -5.58
N ILE A 369 -8.51 -8.19 -5.12
CA ILE A 369 -7.92 -9.40 -5.72
C ILE A 369 -8.54 -10.62 -5.05
N LEU A 370 -8.98 -11.58 -5.87
CA LEU A 370 -9.53 -12.84 -5.41
C LEU A 370 -8.39 -13.87 -5.22
N PRO A 371 -8.62 -14.94 -4.42
CA PRO A 371 -7.65 -16.02 -4.26
C PRO A 371 -7.14 -16.57 -5.59
N GLU A 372 -5.86 -16.95 -5.61
CA GLU A 372 -5.27 -17.64 -6.76
C GLU A 372 -5.82 -19.07 -6.84
N ASN A 373 -6.01 -19.59 -8.06
CA ASN A 373 -6.51 -20.95 -8.34
C ASN A 373 -7.96 -21.22 -7.89
N LEU A 374 -8.84 -20.22 -7.97
CA LEU A 374 -10.28 -20.47 -7.86
C LEU A 374 -10.74 -21.42 -8.97
N GLY A 375 -11.61 -22.37 -8.62
CA GLY A 375 -12.36 -23.14 -9.62
C GLY A 375 -13.39 -22.26 -10.35
N PRO A 376 -14.02 -22.79 -11.40
CA PRO A 376 -15.10 -22.09 -12.09
C PRO A 376 -16.26 -21.74 -11.16
N VAL A 377 -16.78 -20.52 -11.30
CA VAL A 377 -17.96 -20.02 -10.59
C VAL A 377 -18.93 -19.37 -11.56
N ARG A 378 -20.22 -19.54 -11.31
CA ARG A 378 -21.31 -18.92 -12.06
C ARG A 378 -22.23 -18.12 -11.15
N TYR A 379 -22.50 -18.64 -9.96
CA TYR A 379 -23.32 -18.00 -8.95
C TYR A 379 -22.43 -17.41 -7.87
N ILE A 380 -22.73 -16.19 -7.46
CA ILE A 380 -22.06 -15.53 -6.35
C ILE A 380 -23.10 -15.18 -5.31
N ARG A 381 -22.83 -15.54 -4.05
CA ARG A 381 -23.60 -15.16 -2.88
C ARG A 381 -22.78 -14.17 -2.06
N PHE A 382 -23.34 -12.99 -1.89
CA PHE A 382 -22.73 -11.85 -1.22
C PHE A 382 -23.38 -11.64 0.14
N PHE A 383 -22.58 -11.39 1.18
CA PHE A 383 -23.03 -11.09 2.53
C PHE A 383 -22.59 -9.69 2.94
N ALA A 384 -23.54 -8.89 3.39
CA ALA A 384 -23.29 -7.58 3.97
C ALA A 384 -22.84 -7.74 5.43
N GLU A 385 -21.57 -7.41 5.72
CA GLU A 385 -20.96 -7.64 7.05
C GLU A 385 -20.91 -6.34 7.86
N ALA A 386 -20.52 -5.24 7.22
CA ALA A 386 -20.52 -3.90 7.83
C ALA A 386 -20.85 -2.83 6.80
N ASN A 387 -21.50 -1.76 7.26
CA ASN A 387 -21.70 -0.54 6.49
C ASN A 387 -21.05 0.65 7.20
N ALA A 388 -21.19 1.84 6.63
CA ALA A 388 -20.69 3.09 7.21
C ALA A 388 -21.14 3.37 8.67
N GLY A 389 -22.24 2.77 9.13
CA GLY A 389 -22.78 2.94 10.49
C GLY A 389 -22.31 1.89 11.50
N GLY A 390 -21.67 0.79 11.07
CA GLY A 390 -21.08 -0.20 11.98
C GLY A 390 -21.13 -1.65 11.50
N LYS A 391 -20.67 -2.53 12.41
CA LYS A 391 -20.60 -3.99 12.27
C LYS A 391 -21.22 -4.66 13.51
N PRO A 392 -22.17 -5.61 13.37
CA PRO A 392 -22.84 -5.99 12.13
C PRO A 392 -23.65 -4.83 11.55
N VAL A 393 -24.09 -4.95 10.30
CA VAL A 393 -24.85 -3.91 9.59
C VAL A 393 -26.06 -3.41 10.41
N PRO A 394 -26.07 -2.15 10.88
CA PRO A 394 -27.14 -1.62 11.70
C PRO A 394 -28.49 -1.64 10.96
N ASN A 395 -29.53 -2.14 11.64
CA ASN A 395 -30.88 -2.31 11.10
C ASN A 395 -30.94 -3.14 9.80
N ASN A 396 -29.91 -3.92 9.46
CA ASN A 396 -29.82 -4.59 8.15
C ASN A 396 -30.20 -3.65 7.00
N TYR A 397 -29.63 -2.45 6.99
CA TYR A 397 -29.93 -1.41 6.02
C TYR A 397 -28.63 -0.96 5.37
N TRP A 398 -28.48 -1.19 4.07
CA TRP A 398 -27.22 -0.99 3.37
C TRP A 398 -27.44 -0.73 1.89
N GLN A 399 -26.45 -0.08 1.28
CA GLN A 399 -26.38 0.13 -0.16
C GLN A 399 -25.02 -0.21 -0.73
N LEU A 400 -25.03 -0.42 -2.04
CA LEU A 400 -23.81 -0.48 -2.85
C LEU A 400 -24.13 0.06 -4.25
N GLY A 401 -23.13 0.70 -4.86
CA GLY A 401 -23.27 1.42 -6.12
C GLY A 401 -23.25 0.48 -7.30
N GLU A 402 -22.09 -0.08 -7.61
CA GLU A 402 -21.82 -0.94 -8.77
C GLU A 402 -20.78 -2.00 -8.42
N LEU A 403 -20.88 -3.18 -9.03
CA LEU A 403 -19.87 -4.22 -9.03
C LEU A 403 -19.45 -4.54 -10.46
N SER A 404 -18.18 -4.86 -10.66
CA SER A 404 -17.66 -5.47 -11.89
C SER A 404 -16.71 -6.60 -11.51
N PHE A 405 -16.99 -7.81 -11.99
CA PHE A 405 -16.08 -8.95 -11.85
C PHE A 405 -15.21 -9.08 -13.08
N PHE A 406 -14.02 -9.65 -12.92
CA PHE A 406 -13.11 -9.94 -14.00
C PHE A 406 -12.60 -11.38 -13.88
N GLY A 407 -12.34 -11.99 -15.03
CA GLY A 407 -11.91 -13.38 -15.11
C GLY A 407 -11.86 -13.89 -16.54
N THR A 408 -11.92 -15.21 -16.69
CA THR A 408 -11.94 -15.89 -17.98
C THR A 408 -13.07 -16.92 -18.04
N ASN A 409 -13.71 -17.05 -19.20
CA ASN A 409 -14.58 -18.19 -19.53
C ASN A 409 -13.86 -19.25 -20.38
N GLN A 410 -12.55 -19.09 -20.61
CA GLN A 410 -11.71 -20.13 -21.19
C GLN A 410 -11.34 -21.12 -20.08
N ILE A 411 -12.22 -22.09 -19.86
CA ILE A 411 -12.07 -23.14 -18.86
C ILE A 411 -11.67 -24.41 -19.61
N ASP A 412 -10.43 -24.87 -19.39
CA ASP A 412 -9.86 -26.08 -20.00
C ASP A 412 -10.31 -27.38 -19.29
#